data_AF-A0A2X4V0N1-F1
#
_entry.id   AF-A0A2X4V0N1-F1
#
_cell.length_a   1.000
_cell.length_b   1.000
_cell.length_c   1.000
_cell.angle_alpha   90.00
_cell.angle_beta   90.00
_cell.angle_gamma   90.00
#
_symmetry.space_group_name_H-M   'P 1'
#
loop_
_entity.id
_entity.type
_entity.pdbx_description
1 polymer ?
#
loop_
_entity_poly.entity_id
_entity_poly.type
_entity_poly.pdbx_seq_one_letter_code
_entity_poly.pdbx_strand_id
1 'polypeptide(L)'
;MKKMMPVLLILCATSAYAAEENTLKEGVKSTVSGIISAGKDMMSGAKDGVDEGRKSGDSIDGAVLVNDGENLKKYLNVSALKVEKTGDKEYQITLALRNDTDKIIRLTNLEEQKSLQLLDKDKFVAYLKVPHMDVSVPANAALRERFVFAQQEEVPTVLRLYGVDITLPAPSAP
;
A
#
# COMPACT_ATOMS: atom_id res chain seq x y z
N MET A 1 -22.71 57.94 -13.85
CA MET A 1 -21.88 57.99 -12.61
C MET A 1 -20.92 56.80 -12.68
N LYS A 2 -19.76 56.83 -13.36
CA LYS A 2 -18.45 57.46 -13.04
C LYS A 2 -18.00 57.25 -11.59
N LYS A 3 -16.96 56.42 -11.41
CA LYS A 3 -15.80 56.55 -10.49
C LYS A 3 -14.92 55.29 -10.67
N MET A 4 -13.93 55.34 -11.56
CA MET A 4 -12.56 55.83 -11.35
C MET A 4 -11.62 54.72 -10.82
N MET A 5 -10.80 54.22 -11.74
CA MET A 5 -9.50 53.60 -11.48
C MET A 5 -8.56 54.63 -10.82
N PRO A 6 -7.47 54.17 -10.17
CA PRO A 6 -6.18 54.55 -10.71
C PRO A 6 -5.21 53.38 -10.85
N VAL A 7 -4.51 53.40 -11.98
CA VAL A 7 -3.25 52.74 -12.27
C VAL A 7 -2.18 53.31 -11.35
N LEU A 8 -1.24 52.49 -10.86
CA LEU A 8 0.11 52.98 -10.55
C LEU A 8 1.19 52.02 -11.03
N LEU A 9 1.92 52.54 -12.00
CA LEU A 9 3.19 52.12 -12.60
C LEU A 9 4.27 51.88 -11.54
N ILE A 10 5.22 50.98 -11.78
CA ILE A 10 6.66 51.30 -11.67
C ILE A 10 7.45 50.37 -12.61
N LEU A 11 8.30 51.05 -13.36
CA LEU A 11 9.17 50.63 -14.45
C LEU A 11 10.58 50.30 -13.89
N CYS A 12 11.31 49.50 -14.66
CA CYS A 12 12.76 49.60 -14.96
C CYS A 12 13.53 48.29 -14.74
N ALA A 13 13.97 47.75 -15.88
CA ALA A 13 15.10 46.85 -15.98
C ALA A 13 16.42 47.64 -16.01
N THR A 14 17.52 46.91 -15.85
CA THR A 14 18.93 47.14 -16.28
C THR A 14 20.00 47.37 -15.19
N SER A 15 20.82 46.32 -15.05
CA SER A 15 22.30 46.23 -15.08
C SER A 15 23.23 47.19 -14.31
N ALA A 16 24.15 46.51 -13.59
CA ALA A 16 25.61 46.67 -13.60
C ALA A 16 26.31 47.73 -12.72
N TYR A 17 27.15 47.18 -11.82
CA TYR A 17 28.49 47.59 -11.37
C TYR A 17 28.74 49.01 -10.84
N ALA A 18 29.17 49.10 -9.57
CA ALA A 18 30.49 49.61 -9.17
C ALA A 18 30.71 49.41 -7.65
N ALA A 19 31.98 49.39 -7.26
CA ALA A 19 32.55 48.83 -6.04
C ALA A 19 32.61 49.78 -4.83
N GLU A 20 33.15 49.22 -3.72
CA GLU A 20 33.65 49.84 -2.47
C GLU A 20 32.59 50.22 -1.43
N GLU A 21 32.79 50.12 -0.12
CA GLU A 21 33.72 49.41 0.77
C GLU A 21 33.08 49.55 2.17
N ASN A 22 33.10 48.49 2.97
CA ASN A 22 32.84 48.48 4.42
C ASN A 22 31.50 48.98 5.00
N THR A 23 31.10 48.28 6.07
CA THR A 23 29.92 48.51 6.93
C THR A 23 28.62 48.05 6.26
N LEU A 24 27.89 47.02 6.71
CA LEU A 24 27.56 46.63 8.07
C LEU A 24 27.34 45.12 8.11
N LYS A 25 28.14 44.45 8.94
CA LYS A 25 27.83 43.14 9.50
C LYS A 25 26.51 43.26 10.27
N GLU A 26 25.62 42.26 10.13
CA GLU A 26 24.56 41.81 11.06
C GLU A 26 23.18 41.48 10.45
N GLY A 27 22.94 41.70 9.15
CA GLY A 27 21.58 41.62 8.58
C GLY A 27 21.10 40.32 7.88
N VAL A 28 21.88 39.23 7.78
CA VAL A 28 21.56 38.15 6.80
C VAL A 28 21.63 36.72 7.35
N LYS A 29 21.30 36.48 8.63
CA LYS A 29 21.24 35.10 9.17
C LYS A 29 19.84 34.52 9.40
N SER A 30 18.76 35.28 9.19
CA SER A 30 17.43 34.84 9.65
C SER A 30 16.42 34.42 8.57
N THR A 31 16.74 34.48 7.27
CA THR A 31 15.71 34.31 6.22
C THR A 31 15.98 33.23 5.17
N VAL A 32 16.95 32.33 5.38
CA VAL A 32 17.20 31.21 4.45
C VAL A 32 16.80 29.83 5.01
N SER A 33 16.50 29.70 6.31
CA SER A 33 16.04 28.42 6.88
C SER A 33 14.54 28.14 6.74
N GLY A 34 13.69 29.17 6.65
CA GLY A 34 12.22 29.00 6.70
C GLY A 34 11.57 28.48 5.41
N ILE A 35 12.25 28.61 4.26
CA ILE A 35 11.70 28.19 2.96
C ILE A 35 12.03 26.72 2.65
N ILE A 36 13.13 26.20 3.19
CA ILE A 36 13.53 24.79 2.98
C ILE A 36 12.67 23.85 3.83
N SER A 37 12.23 24.25 5.03
CA SER A 37 11.38 23.44 5.90
C SER A 37 9.94 23.35 5.38
N ALA A 38 9.34 24.47 4.97
CA ALA A 38 7.96 24.50 4.47
C ALA A 38 7.75 23.64 3.21
N GLY A 39 8.75 23.56 2.32
CA GLY A 39 8.69 22.70 1.13
C GLY A 39 8.78 21.20 1.44
N LYS A 40 9.55 20.81 2.47
CA LYS A 40 9.69 19.41 2.88
C LYS A 40 8.42 18.91 3.59
N ASP A 41 7.84 19.74 4.46
CA ASP A 41 6.65 19.41 5.24
C ASP A 41 5.38 19.35 4.36
N MET A 42 5.31 20.18 3.31
CA MET A 42 4.21 20.11 2.33
C MET A 42 4.28 18.85 1.44
N MET A 43 5.49 18.43 1.04
CA MET A 43 5.69 17.22 0.22
C MET A 43 5.45 15.94 1.04
N SER A 44 5.85 15.91 2.31
CA SER A 44 5.52 14.80 3.21
C SER A 44 4.02 14.76 3.50
N GLY A 45 3.40 15.89 3.83
CA GLY A 45 1.96 15.96 4.12
C GLY A 45 1.07 15.54 2.94
N ALA A 46 1.47 15.83 1.70
CA ALA A 46 0.74 15.36 0.51
C ALA A 46 0.89 13.85 0.28
N LYS A 47 2.09 13.29 0.51
CA LYS A 47 2.34 11.85 0.39
C LYS A 47 1.62 11.07 1.50
N ASP A 48 1.73 11.56 2.73
CA ASP A 48 1.08 11.01 3.90
C ASP A 48 -0.45 11.11 3.75
N GLY A 49 -0.98 12.23 3.23
CA GLY A 49 -2.42 12.38 2.98
C GLY A 49 -2.98 11.47 1.88
N VAL A 50 -2.20 11.16 0.84
CA VAL A 50 -2.59 10.18 -0.20
C VAL A 50 -2.53 8.76 0.33
N ASP A 51 -1.47 8.42 1.08
CA ASP A 51 -1.29 7.09 1.67
C ASP A 51 -2.32 6.85 2.78
N GLU A 52 -2.66 7.86 3.58
CA GLU A 52 -3.69 7.82 4.62
C GLU A 52 -5.09 7.78 4.01
N GLY A 53 -5.39 8.61 3.00
CA GLY A 53 -6.68 8.55 2.29
C GLY A 53 -6.93 7.20 1.59
N ARG A 54 -5.89 6.51 1.11
CA ARG A 54 -6.00 5.14 0.58
C ARG A 54 -6.19 4.09 1.68
N LYS A 55 -5.68 4.33 2.90
CA LYS A 55 -5.84 3.43 4.06
C LYS A 55 -7.16 3.64 4.80
N SER A 56 -7.69 4.87 4.80
CA SER A 56 -8.84 5.30 5.58
C SER A 56 -10.13 5.43 4.78
N GLY A 57 -10.17 4.94 3.54
CA GLY A 57 -11.40 4.87 2.77
C GLY A 57 -12.36 3.88 3.42
N ASP A 58 -13.22 4.36 4.31
CA ASP A 58 -14.28 3.53 4.90
C ASP A 58 -15.12 2.94 3.77
N SER A 59 -15.28 1.62 3.78
CA SER A 59 -16.13 0.96 2.81
C SER A 59 -17.57 1.42 2.97
N ILE A 60 -18.28 1.65 1.87
CA ILE A 60 -19.67 2.16 1.87
C ILE A 60 -20.61 1.27 2.69
N ASP A 61 -20.31 -0.04 2.74
CA ASP A 61 -21.05 -1.06 3.49
C ASP A 61 -20.50 -1.30 4.92
N GLY A 62 -19.56 -0.47 5.39
CA GLY A 62 -18.96 -0.58 6.73
C GLY A 62 -17.97 -1.73 6.90
N ALA A 63 -17.54 -2.38 5.81
CA ALA A 63 -16.51 -3.39 5.85
C ALA A 63 -15.15 -2.79 6.26
N VAL A 64 -14.41 -3.54 7.08
CA VAL A 64 -13.01 -3.23 7.40
C VAL A 64 -12.14 -3.72 6.24
N LEU A 65 -11.44 -2.80 5.59
CA LEU A 65 -10.54 -3.14 4.49
C LEU A 65 -9.18 -3.61 5.02
N VAL A 66 -8.68 -4.73 4.49
CA VAL A 66 -7.39 -5.33 4.85
C VAL A 66 -6.55 -5.43 3.58
N ASN A 67 -5.38 -4.80 3.59
CA ASN A 67 -4.38 -4.89 2.52
C ASN A 67 -2.92 -4.89 3.05
N ASP A 68 -2.76 -5.12 4.35
CA ASP A 68 -1.49 -5.19 5.05
C ASP A 68 -1.49 -6.30 6.10
N GLY A 69 -0.31 -6.74 6.50
CA GLY A 69 -0.13 -7.86 7.42
C GLY A 69 -0.51 -7.56 8.88
N GLU A 70 -0.51 -6.30 9.30
CA GLU A 70 -0.91 -5.91 10.66
C GLU A 70 -2.42 -6.07 10.82
N ASN A 71 -3.18 -5.48 9.91
CA ASN A 71 -4.63 -5.61 9.87
C ASN A 71 -5.08 -7.04 9.58
N LEU A 72 -4.35 -7.79 8.75
CA LEU A 72 -4.64 -9.21 8.52
C LEU A 72 -4.63 -10.00 9.84
N LYS A 73 -3.54 -9.88 10.62
CA LYS A 73 -3.39 -10.58 11.91
C LYS A 73 -4.38 -10.12 12.97
N LYS A 74 -4.77 -8.84 12.92
CA LYS A 74 -5.71 -8.25 13.86
C LYS A 74 -7.14 -8.75 13.63
N TYR A 75 -7.56 -8.88 12.38
CA TYR A 75 -8.97 -9.11 12.03
C TYR A 75 -9.27 -10.53 11.58
N LEU A 76 -8.29 -11.29 11.11
CA LEU A 76 -8.50 -12.65 10.59
C LEU A 76 -7.54 -13.66 11.21
N ASN A 77 -8.10 -14.81 11.56
CA ASN A 77 -7.32 -16.02 11.76
C ASN A 77 -7.23 -16.77 10.42
N VAL A 78 -6.01 -16.84 9.89
CA VAL A 78 -5.72 -17.44 8.57
C VAL A 78 -4.93 -18.73 8.75
N SER A 79 -5.40 -19.80 8.11
CA SER A 79 -4.68 -21.08 8.08
C SER A 79 -4.80 -21.76 6.73
N ALA A 80 -3.77 -22.51 6.33
CA ALA A 80 -3.82 -23.32 5.13
C ALA A 80 -4.50 -24.66 5.40
N LEU A 81 -5.57 -24.94 4.66
CA LEU A 81 -6.31 -26.20 4.79
C LEU A 81 -5.80 -27.27 3.84
N LYS A 82 -5.45 -26.87 2.61
CA LYS A 82 -5.14 -27.83 1.55
C LYS A 82 -4.18 -27.23 0.53
N VAL A 83 -3.28 -28.07 0.02
CA VAL A 83 -2.44 -27.81 -1.15
C VAL A 83 -2.70 -28.92 -2.15
N GLU A 84 -3.04 -28.57 -3.38
CA GLU A 84 -3.33 -29.51 -4.47
C GLU A 84 -2.47 -29.18 -5.67
N LYS A 85 -1.79 -30.17 -6.26
CA LYS A 85 -1.14 -30.02 -7.56
C LYS A 85 -2.18 -30.29 -8.65
N THR A 86 -2.62 -29.25 -9.35
CA THR A 86 -3.72 -29.31 -10.33
C THR A 86 -3.22 -29.40 -11.79
N GLY A 87 -1.92 -29.25 -12.01
CA GLY A 87 -1.25 -29.37 -13.30
C GLY A 87 0.27 -29.51 -13.12
N ASP A 88 1.03 -29.52 -14.21
CA ASP A 88 2.49 -29.74 -14.15
C ASP A 88 3.22 -28.74 -13.23
N LYS A 89 2.87 -27.46 -13.36
CA LYS A 89 3.42 -26.34 -12.56
C LYS A 89 2.30 -25.47 -11.97
N GLU A 90 1.17 -26.09 -11.65
CA GLU A 90 0.00 -25.41 -11.12
C GLU A 90 -0.40 -25.99 -9.77
N TYR A 91 -0.61 -25.09 -8.81
CA TYR A 91 -1.01 -25.44 -7.46
C TYR A 91 -2.25 -24.65 -7.05
N GLN A 92 -3.22 -25.33 -6.45
CA GLN A 92 -4.35 -24.73 -5.77
C GLN A 92 -4.12 -24.77 -4.26
N ILE A 93 -4.21 -23.61 -3.61
CA ILE A 93 -4.09 -23.45 -2.17
C ILE A 93 -5.46 -23.07 -1.62
N THR A 94 -5.97 -23.87 -0.68
CA THR A 94 -7.21 -23.54 0.05
C THR A 94 -6.86 -23.00 1.42
N LEU A 95 -7.25 -21.75 1.70
CA LEU A 95 -7.15 -21.16 3.03
C LEU A 95 -8.49 -21.23 3.77
N ALA A 96 -8.43 -21.34 5.09
CA ALA A 96 -9.51 -20.93 5.97
C ALA A 96 -9.25 -19.48 6.43
N LEU A 97 -10.22 -18.62 6.17
CA LEU A 97 -10.24 -17.24 6.62
C LEU A 97 -11.34 -17.13 7.67
N ARG A 98 -10.98 -17.04 8.95
CA ARG A 98 -11.94 -16.93 10.05
C ARG A 98 -11.98 -15.50 10.58
N ASN A 99 -13.18 -14.96 10.64
CA ASN A 99 -13.49 -13.66 11.20
C ASN A 99 -14.33 -13.85 12.46
N ASP A 100 -13.74 -13.56 13.62
CA ASP A 100 -14.41 -13.64 14.92
C ASP A 100 -14.92 -12.25 15.39
N THR A 101 -14.98 -11.27 14.47
CA THR A 101 -15.47 -9.91 14.75
C THR A 101 -16.93 -9.75 14.32
N ASP A 102 -17.54 -8.63 14.73
CA ASP A 102 -18.91 -8.23 14.41
C ASP A 102 -19.04 -7.46 13.07
N LYS A 103 -17.93 -7.25 12.35
CA LYS A 103 -17.90 -6.55 11.05
C LYS A 103 -17.52 -7.47 9.91
N ILE A 104 -17.90 -7.09 8.69
CA ILE A 104 -17.36 -7.72 7.48
C ILE A 104 -15.89 -7.32 7.36
N ILE A 105 -15.02 -8.30 7.11
CA ILE A 105 -13.61 -8.04 6.79
C ILE A 105 -13.40 -8.28 5.30
N ARG A 106 -12.88 -7.29 4.59
CA ARG A 106 -12.63 -7.36 3.15
C ARG A 106 -11.15 -7.30 2.84
N LEU A 107 -10.60 -8.39 2.34
CA LEU A 107 -9.26 -8.47 1.80
C LEU A 107 -9.28 -7.81 0.42
N THR A 108 -8.40 -6.83 0.19
CA THR A 108 -8.36 -6.02 -1.04
C THR A 108 -7.00 -6.07 -1.72
N ASN A 109 -6.92 -5.69 -3.00
CA ASN A 109 -5.68 -5.66 -3.77
C ASN A 109 -5.00 -7.05 -3.88
N LEU A 110 -5.78 -8.14 -3.92
CA LEU A 110 -5.26 -9.51 -4.01
C LEU A 110 -4.62 -9.81 -5.37
N GLU A 111 -4.93 -9.02 -6.38
CA GLU A 111 -4.32 -9.02 -7.71
C GLU A 111 -2.88 -8.46 -7.73
N GLU A 112 -2.47 -7.70 -6.71
CA GLU A 112 -1.11 -7.16 -6.64
C GLU A 112 -0.11 -8.26 -6.24
N GLN A 113 0.98 -8.40 -6.97
CA GLN A 113 2.01 -9.44 -6.72
C GLN A 113 2.64 -9.42 -5.32
N LYS A 114 2.66 -8.25 -4.66
CA LYS A 114 3.15 -8.14 -3.28
C LYS A 114 2.15 -8.65 -2.24
N SER A 115 0.87 -8.72 -2.59
CA SER A 115 -0.22 -9.11 -1.70
C SER A 115 -0.28 -10.61 -1.53
N LEU A 116 0.01 -11.38 -2.58
CA LEU A 116 -0.08 -12.84 -2.54
C LEU A 116 1.07 -13.49 -3.30
N GLN A 117 1.85 -14.29 -2.57
CA GLN A 117 3.06 -14.94 -3.09
C GLN A 117 3.08 -16.39 -2.62
N LEU A 118 3.28 -17.32 -3.54
CA LEU A 118 3.52 -18.72 -3.22
C LEU A 118 5.02 -18.99 -3.26
N LEU A 119 5.59 -19.57 -2.20
CA LEU A 119 7.03 -19.80 -2.10
C LEU A 119 7.36 -21.27 -1.86
N ASP A 120 8.39 -21.76 -2.54
CA ASP A 120 9.00 -23.06 -2.23
C ASP A 120 10.03 -22.96 -1.07
N LYS A 121 10.68 -24.09 -0.79
CA LYS A 121 11.73 -24.21 0.24
C LYS A 121 12.94 -23.30 -0.04
N ASP A 122 13.24 -23.03 -1.31
CA ASP A 122 14.39 -22.27 -1.79
C ASP A 122 14.05 -20.79 -2.00
N LYS A 123 12.80 -20.39 -1.67
CA LYS A 123 12.25 -19.04 -1.72
C LYS A 123 12.06 -18.50 -3.13
N PHE A 124 11.95 -19.36 -4.15
CA PHE A 124 11.40 -18.92 -5.43
C PHE A 124 9.91 -18.66 -5.29
N VAL A 125 9.44 -17.62 -6.00
CA VAL A 125 8.06 -17.13 -5.90
C VAL A 125 7.26 -17.47 -7.15
N ALA A 126 6.05 -17.95 -6.96
CA ALA A 126 5.00 -18.02 -7.98
C ALA A 126 3.84 -17.08 -7.66
N TYR A 127 3.13 -16.68 -8.72
CA TYR A 127 2.02 -15.75 -8.65
C TYR A 127 0.72 -16.42 -9.11
N LEU A 128 -0.39 -15.75 -8.82
CA LEU A 128 -1.71 -16.18 -9.25
C LEU A 128 -1.76 -16.40 -10.76
N LYS A 129 -2.39 -17.51 -11.17
CA LYS A 129 -2.65 -17.82 -12.57
C LYS A 129 -3.57 -16.80 -13.23
N VAL A 130 -4.55 -16.29 -12.46
CA VAL A 130 -5.53 -15.29 -12.87
C VAL A 130 -5.70 -14.29 -11.72
N PRO A 131 -5.86 -12.98 -11.98
CA PRO A 131 -6.16 -12.00 -10.95
C PRO A 131 -7.32 -12.44 -10.06
N HIS A 132 -7.15 -12.30 -8.75
CA HIS A 132 -8.17 -12.67 -7.77
C HIS A 132 -8.89 -11.42 -7.31
N MET A 133 -10.22 -11.47 -7.28
CA MET A 133 -11.03 -10.37 -6.76
C MET A 133 -10.91 -10.26 -5.24
N ASP A 134 -11.32 -9.11 -4.70
CA ASP A 134 -11.50 -8.90 -3.27
C ASP A 134 -12.32 -10.01 -2.61
N VAL A 135 -11.91 -10.39 -1.41
CA VAL A 135 -12.54 -11.47 -0.64
C VAL A 135 -13.16 -10.89 0.62
N SER A 136 -14.46 -11.10 0.80
CA SER A 136 -15.18 -10.63 1.99
C SER A 136 -15.51 -11.80 2.92
N VAL A 137 -15.07 -11.72 4.17
CA VAL A 137 -15.40 -12.69 5.22
C VAL A 137 -16.49 -12.07 6.10
N PRO A 138 -17.70 -12.67 6.16
CA PRO A 138 -18.78 -12.17 7.00
C PRO A 138 -18.40 -12.14 8.49
N ALA A 139 -19.11 -11.31 9.27
CA ALA A 139 -18.99 -11.27 10.72
C ALA A 139 -19.25 -12.65 11.34
N ASN A 140 -18.47 -13.02 12.37
CA ASN A 140 -18.59 -14.27 13.12
C ASN A 140 -18.67 -15.53 12.24
N ALA A 141 -17.93 -15.56 11.13
CA ALA A 141 -17.99 -16.63 10.14
C ALA A 141 -16.59 -17.02 9.64
N ALA A 142 -16.52 -18.15 8.93
CA ALA A 142 -15.32 -18.58 8.24
C ALA A 142 -15.60 -18.88 6.77
N LEU A 143 -14.67 -18.47 5.91
CA LEU A 143 -14.70 -18.71 4.47
C LEU A 143 -13.56 -19.66 4.09
N ARG A 144 -13.82 -20.55 3.13
CA ARG A 144 -12.78 -21.31 2.44
C ARG A 144 -12.48 -20.63 1.12
N GLU A 145 -11.29 -20.06 1.01
CA GLU A 145 -10.88 -19.33 -0.18
C GLU A 145 -9.83 -20.13 -0.97
N ARG A 146 -9.90 -20.08 -2.29
CA ARG A 146 -9.05 -20.91 -3.17
C ARG A 146 -8.25 -20.04 -4.12
N PHE A 147 -6.94 -20.16 -4.03
CA PHE A 147 -6.00 -19.44 -4.89
C PHE A 147 -5.29 -20.42 -5.82
N VAL A 148 -5.28 -20.13 -7.12
CA VAL A 148 -4.58 -20.96 -8.11
C VAL A 148 -3.33 -20.22 -8.59
N PHE A 149 -2.18 -20.85 -8.43
CA PHE A 149 -0.88 -20.35 -8.83
C PHE A 149 -0.37 -21.13 -10.03
N ALA A 150 0.42 -20.46 -10.87
CA ALA A 150 1.05 -21.06 -12.04
C ALA A 150 2.56 -20.84 -12.01
N GLN A 151 3.28 -21.61 -12.84
CA GLN A 151 4.75 -21.55 -12.97
C GLN A 151 5.50 -21.89 -11.68
N GLN A 152 4.86 -22.63 -10.76
CA GLN A 152 5.50 -23.14 -9.56
C GLN A 152 6.16 -24.49 -9.89
N GLU A 153 7.49 -24.51 -10.00
CA GLU A 153 8.24 -25.71 -10.38
C GLU A 153 8.38 -26.70 -9.23
N GLU A 154 8.72 -26.20 -8.05
CA GLU A 154 8.97 -26.98 -6.85
C GLU A 154 7.76 -27.00 -5.91
N VAL A 155 7.74 -27.94 -4.96
CA VAL A 155 6.65 -28.03 -3.98
C VAL A 155 6.61 -26.76 -3.11
N PRO A 156 5.48 -26.04 -3.07
CA PRO A 156 5.36 -24.84 -2.25
C PRO A 156 5.28 -25.21 -0.77
N THR A 157 5.89 -24.38 0.07
CA THR A 157 5.95 -24.57 1.52
C THR A 157 5.35 -23.41 2.31
N VAL A 158 5.27 -22.22 1.69
CA VAL A 158 4.75 -21.00 2.31
C VAL A 158 3.83 -20.29 1.33
N LEU A 159 2.69 -19.84 1.83
CA LEU A 159 1.91 -18.79 1.19
C LEU A 159 2.10 -17.51 1.99
N ARG A 160 2.60 -16.46 1.34
CA ARG A 160 2.73 -15.13 1.94
C ARG A 160 1.55 -14.27 1.52
N LEU A 161 0.76 -13.83 2.49
CA LEU A 161 -0.39 -12.95 2.32
C LEU A 161 -0.12 -11.62 3.04
N TYR A 162 -0.03 -10.52 2.28
CA TYR A 162 0.33 -9.18 2.77
C TYR A 162 1.58 -9.15 3.65
N GLY A 163 2.60 -9.94 3.28
CA GLY A 163 3.84 -10.07 4.04
C GLY A 163 3.77 -11.00 5.25
N VAL A 164 2.64 -11.66 5.50
CA VAL A 164 2.48 -12.68 6.56
C VAL A 164 2.67 -14.06 5.98
N ASP A 165 3.66 -14.79 6.49
CA ASP A 165 3.96 -16.15 6.04
C ASP A 165 3.02 -17.18 6.72
N ILE A 166 2.30 -17.93 5.90
CA ILE A 166 1.43 -19.03 6.30
C ILE A 166 2.09 -20.32 5.86
N THR A 167 2.41 -21.19 6.82
CA THR A 167 2.99 -22.51 6.53
C THR A 167 1.96 -23.39 5.85
N LEU A 168 2.36 -24.04 4.76
CA LEU A 168 1.49 -24.93 3.98
C LEU A 168 1.64 -26.38 4.43
N PRO A 169 0.55 -27.16 4.47
CA PRO A 169 0.64 -28.61 4.61
C PRO A 169 1.27 -29.24 3.36
N ALA A 170 1.71 -30.49 3.48
CA ALA A 170 2.15 -31.26 2.32
C ALA A 170 1.02 -31.35 1.27
N PRO A 171 1.34 -31.32 -0.04
CA PRO A 171 0.34 -31.49 -1.08
C PRO A 171 -0.44 -32.79 -0.92
N SER A 172 -1.76 -32.71 -0.99
CA SER A 172 -2.58 -33.92 -1.09
C SER A 172 -2.37 -34.55 -2.47
N ALA A 173 -2.36 -35.89 -2.52
CA ALA A 173 -2.44 -36.60 -3.79
C ALA A 173 -3.67 -36.14 -4.59
N PRO A 174 -3.55 -36.03 -5.93
CA PRO A 174 -4.68 -35.72 -6.79
C PRO A 174 -5.78 -36.79 -6.71
#